data_AF-A0A926B2B7-F1
#
_entry.id   AF-A0A926B2B7-F1
#
_cell.length_a   1.000
_cell.length_b   1.000
_cell.length_c   1.000
_cell.angle_alpha   90.00
_cell.angle_beta   90.00
_cell.angle_gamma   90.00
#
_symmetry.space_group_name_H-M   'P 1'
#
loop_
_entity.id
_entity.type
_entity.pdbx_description
1 polymer ?
#
loop_
_entity_poly.entity_id
_entity_poly.type
_entity_poly.pdbx_seq_one_letter_code
_entity_poly.pdbx_strand_id
1 'polypeptide(L)'
;LRIEAVVAKDAPQARGLSADVLLGQEEGFKSDSHTLRVQRTESGATFLLGPGAHTGLNPRSLADGSKDDADSQLFLDAMLAALAPTETEVRALVVTQCPLGEWLEGSMKDSIKRLLEGRRIVRVDGRAVIVDVQVLEVSCEAVPVLYYLAARRELRKGTAYKVADFGGRTLDAAYVAGNLLQATHSRHFEGGLDAARVDAVADHLSKLGLYGVSRPRIRAAIASKNNRYYHENMQVVDFNGVIEEAEEEYARQKISDLTALWRNVPADQVVINGGAVTPAIMSRLHRQYPRATVIPEDLARVANVMGLYHRAVSLHEKARISAAREAARA
;
A
#
# COMPACT_ATOMS: atom_id res chain seq x y z
N LEU A 1 -4.02 -9.42 1.33
CA LEU A 1 -4.53 -8.03 1.43
C LEU A 1 -3.36 -7.09 1.73
N ARG A 2 -3.37 -5.84 1.29
CA ARG A 2 -2.44 -4.82 1.83
C ARG A 2 -3.22 -4.02 2.88
N ILE A 3 -2.92 -4.26 4.15
CA ILE A 3 -3.65 -3.64 5.26
C ILE A 3 -2.75 -2.55 5.85
N GLU A 4 -3.10 -1.30 5.58
CA GLU A 4 -2.46 -0.13 6.16
C GLU A 4 -3.48 0.48 7.15
N ALA A 5 -3.17 0.37 8.44
CA ALA A 5 -4.07 0.72 9.52
C ALA A 5 -3.97 2.20 9.84
N VAL A 6 -5.11 2.89 9.87
CA VAL A 6 -5.17 4.30 10.27
C VAL A 6 -6.12 4.42 11.45
N VAL A 7 -5.62 4.93 12.58
CA VAL A 7 -6.38 5.09 13.82
C VAL A 7 -6.87 6.53 13.94
N ALA A 8 -8.18 6.75 13.81
CA ALA A 8 -8.80 8.01 14.20
C ALA A 8 -8.99 8.01 15.74
N LYS A 9 -8.44 9.02 16.41
CA LYS A 9 -8.28 9.05 17.87
C LYS A 9 -9.48 9.72 18.55
N ASP A 10 -10.36 8.91 19.13
CA ASP A 10 -11.35 9.38 20.11
C ASP A 10 -11.02 8.79 21.49
N ALA A 11 -10.14 9.47 22.24
CA ALA A 11 -9.96 9.25 23.67
C ALA A 11 -9.72 10.61 24.36
N PRO A 12 -10.55 11.04 25.32
CA PRO A 12 -10.48 12.39 25.91
C PRO A 12 -9.21 12.75 26.70
N GLN A 13 -8.17 11.92 26.76
CA GLN A 13 -6.99 12.20 27.60
C GLN A 13 -5.62 11.89 26.99
N ALA A 14 -5.54 11.41 25.75
CA ALA A 14 -4.24 11.18 25.11
C ALA A 14 -3.71 12.48 24.48
N ARG A 15 -3.34 13.45 25.32
CA ARG A 15 -2.43 14.55 24.93
C ARG A 15 -1.08 13.92 24.57
N GLY A 16 -0.69 13.96 23.30
CA GLY A 16 0.70 13.64 22.90
C GLY A 16 0.93 12.53 21.88
N LEU A 17 -0.06 12.14 21.05
CA LEU A 17 0.26 11.41 19.82
C LEU A 17 -0.36 12.20 18.67
N SER A 18 0.47 13.04 18.04
CA SER A 18 0.15 13.74 16.81
C SER A 18 0.12 12.74 15.65
N ALA A 19 -0.47 13.14 14.54
CA ALA A 19 -0.50 12.39 13.28
C ALA A 19 0.90 12.02 12.74
N ASP A 20 1.96 12.49 13.39
CA ASP A 20 3.36 12.29 13.01
C ASP A 20 3.87 10.87 13.33
N VAL A 21 3.19 10.09 14.19
CA VAL A 21 3.62 8.70 14.48
C VAL A 21 3.28 7.73 13.32
N LEU A 22 2.35 8.09 12.44
CA LEU A 22 2.06 7.32 11.20
C LEU A 22 2.86 7.80 9.99
N LEU A 23 3.49 8.97 10.09
CA LEU A 23 4.25 9.63 9.04
C LEU A 23 5.72 9.66 9.48
N GLY A 24 6.53 8.68 9.07
CA GLY A 24 7.89 8.46 9.55
C GLY A 24 8.85 9.68 9.50
N GLN A 25 8.68 10.62 10.43
CA GLN A 25 9.55 11.76 10.72
C GLN A 25 9.37 12.30 12.15
N GLU A 26 9.19 11.43 13.15
CA GLU A 26 9.79 11.72 14.46
C GLU A 26 11.00 10.79 14.64
N GLU A 27 12.12 11.37 15.08
CA GLU A 27 13.44 10.73 15.27
C GLU A 27 13.45 9.53 16.26
N GLY A 28 12.29 8.98 16.65
CA GLY A 28 12.14 7.84 17.54
C GLY A 28 11.65 6.53 16.91
N PHE A 29 10.95 6.56 15.77
CA PHE A 29 10.41 5.33 15.15
C PHE A 29 11.15 4.99 13.85
N LYS A 30 12.39 4.49 14.00
CA LYS A 30 13.09 3.83 12.89
C LYS A 30 12.37 2.52 12.58
N SER A 31 11.63 2.48 11.45
CA SER A 31 10.99 1.26 10.94
C SER A 31 11.97 0.11 10.74
N ASP A 32 13.27 0.42 10.65
CA ASP A 32 14.33 -0.53 10.33
C ASP A 32 14.84 -1.31 11.55
N SER A 33 14.36 -1.03 12.78
CA SER A 33 14.93 -1.65 14.00
C SER A 33 13.94 -2.36 14.94
N HIS A 34 12.63 -2.27 14.73
CA HIS A 34 11.66 -2.79 15.70
C HIS A 34 11.02 -4.08 15.20
N THR A 35 11.40 -5.20 15.83
CA THR A 35 10.74 -6.50 15.64
C THR A 35 9.81 -6.75 16.81
N LEU A 36 8.51 -6.83 16.55
CA LEU A 36 7.48 -7.05 17.57
C LEU A 36 7.32 -8.54 17.83
N ARG A 37 7.23 -8.95 19.10
CA ARG A 37 6.82 -10.31 19.47
C ARG A 37 5.32 -10.33 19.74
N VAL A 38 4.58 -11.07 18.92
CA VAL A 38 3.12 -11.12 18.98
C VAL A 38 2.66 -12.54 19.29
N GLN A 39 1.80 -12.71 20.28
CA GLN A 39 1.21 -14.02 20.58
C GLN A 39 -0.29 -14.02 20.24
N ARG A 40 -0.72 -15.00 19.44
CA ARG A 40 -2.15 -15.28 19.23
C ARG A 40 -2.70 -16.01 20.44
N THR A 41 -3.73 -15.44 21.04
CA THR A 41 -4.40 -15.99 22.23
C THR A 41 -5.08 -17.32 21.96
N GLU A 42 -5.70 -17.50 20.79
CA GLU A 42 -6.44 -18.71 20.43
C GLU A 42 -5.56 -19.94 20.17
N SER A 43 -4.37 -19.74 19.59
CA SER A 43 -3.44 -20.84 19.24
C SER A 43 -2.23 -20.94 20.17
N GLY A 44 -1.98 -19.93 21.01
CA GLY A 44 -0.76 -19.81 21.81
C GLY A 44 0.52 -19.53 21.00
N ALA A 45 0.43 -19.53 19.67
CA ALA A 45 1.56 -19.34 18.77
C ALA A 45 2.15 -17.93 18.87
N THR A 46 3.49 -17.85 18.85
CA THR A 46 4.24 -16.60 18.91
C THR A 46 4.89 -16.30 17.56
N PHE A 47 4.72 -15.06 17.11
CA PHE A 47 5.18 -14.54 15.84
C PHE A 47 6.15 -13.39 16.07
N LEU A 48 7.10 -13.23 15.16
CA LEU A 48 7.92 -12.02 15.06
C LEU A 48 7.43 -11.23 13.85
N LEU A 49 7.15 -9.94 14.03
CA LEU A 49 6.72 -9.03 12.96
C LEU A 49 7.72 -7.89 12.80
N GLY A 50 8.10 -7.55 11.57
CA GLY A 50 9.05 -6.47 11.26
C GLY A 50 10.36 -6.98 10.63
N PRO A 51 11.37 -6.11 10.46
CA PRO A 51 12.60 -6.45 9.70
C PRO A 51 13.36 -7.67 10.22
N GLY A 52 13.38 -7.90 11.54
CA GLY A 52 14.03 -9.06 12.16
C GLY A 52 13.25 -10.37 12.04
N ALA A 53 12.01 -10.35 11.52
CA ALA A 53 11.26 -11.57 11.22
C ALA A 53 11.87 -12.34 10.04
N HIS A 54 12.53 -11.63 9.11
CA HIS A 54 13.20 -12.25 7.95
C HIS A 54 14.41 -13.10 8.32
N THR A 55 14.96 -12.94 9.53
CA THR A 55 16.10 -13.71 10.05
C THR A 55 15.68 -14.90 10.93
N GLY A 56 14.38 -15.14 11.13
CA GLY A 56 13.87 -16.26 11.93
C GLY A 56 14.00 -17.63 11.23
N LEU A 57 13.80 -18.71 11.99
CA LEU A 57 13.89 -20.10 11.49
C LEU A 57 12.82 -20.49 10.46
N ASN A 58 11.72 -19.72 10.37
CA ASN A 58 10.66 -19.90 9.39
C ASN A 58 10.10 -18.52 8.98
N PRO A 59 10.81 -17.74 8.16
CA PRO A 59 10.34 -16.44 7.74
C PRO A 59 9.17 -16.64 6.77
N ARG A 60 7.97 -16.25 7.19
CA ARG A 60 6.83 -16.10 6.28
C ARG A 60 6.83 -14.67 5.76
N SER A 61 6.75 -14.53 4.44
CA SER A 61 6.69 -13.23 3.81
C SER A 61 5.36 -13.06 3.13
N LEU A 62 4.53 -12.12 3.58
CA LEU A 62 3.33 -11.71 2.83
C LEU A 62 3.69 -11.18 1.40
N ALA A 63 4.97 -10.96 1.11
CA ALA A 63 5.46 -10.57 -0.21
C ALA A 63 5.45 -11.73 -1.23
N ASP A 64 5.38 -13.00 -0.79
CA ASP A 64 5.31 -14.19 -1.66
C ASP A 64 3.93 -14.43 -2.28
N GLY A 65 2.94 -13.59 -1.93
CA GLY A 65 1.59 -13.71 -2.48
C GLY A 65 0.71 -14.71 -1.72
N SER A 66 1.17 -15.27 -0.59
CA SER A 66 0.31 -15.98 0.34
C SER A 66 -0.79 -15.04 0.84
N LYS A 67 -2.01 -15.24 0.31
CA LYS A 67 -3.24 -14.56 0.72
C LYS A 67 -3.76 -15.18 2.03
N ASP A 68 -2.90 -15.35 3.03
CA ASP A 68 -3.39 -15.84 4.32
C ASP A 68 -4.04 -14.65 5.06
N ASP A 69 -5.37 -14.64 5.03
CA ASP A 69 -6.21 -13.66 5.72
C ASP A 69 -5.86 -13.59 7.21
N ALA A 70 -5.42 -14.72 7.80
CA ALA A 70 -5.02 -14.81 9.19
C ALA A 70 -3.73 -14.00 9.48
N ASP A 71 -2.71 -14.14 8.64
CA ASP A 71 -1.44 -13.44 8.81
C ASP A 71 -1.61 -11.93 8.57
N SER A 72 -2.47 -11.55 7.62
CA SER A 72 -2.81 -10.15 7.35
C SER A 72 -3.55 -9.50 8.54
N GLN A 73 -4.53 -10.20 9.12
CA GLN A 73 -5.26 -9.72 10.30
C GLN A 73 -4.36 -9.62 11.53
N LEU A 74 -3.48 -10.60 11.76
CA LEU A 74 -2.52 -10.59 12.86
C LEU A 74 -1.59 -9.37 12.79
N PHE A 75 -1.14 -9.02 11.58
CA PHE A 75 -0.30 -7.85 11.36
C PHE A 75 -1.03 -6.55 11.72
N LEU A 76 -2.28 -6.38 11.28
CA LEU A 76 -3.11 -5.23 11.63
C LEU A 76 -3.29 -5.11 13.15
N ASP A 77 -3.74 -6.20 13.77
CA ASP A 77 -4.04 -6.26 15.20
C ASP A 77 -2.81 -5.90 16.06
N ALA A 78 -1.63 -6.39 15.65
CA ALA A 78 -0.36 -6.05 16.29
C ALA A 78 0.02 -4.59 16.11
N MET A 79 -0.16 -4.02 14.91
CA MET A 79 0.08 -2.59 14.67
C MET A 79 -0.81 -1.71 15.55
N LEU A 80 -2.11 -2.01 15.61
CA LEU A 80 -3.06 -1.26 16.43
C LEU A 80 -2.70 -1.31 17.92
N ALA A 81 -2.32 -2.50 18.42
CA ALA A 81 -1.86 -2.66 19.80
C ALA A 81 -0.55 -1.90 20.08
N ALA A 82 0.38 -1.86 19.11
CA ALA A 82 1.64 -1.14 19.24
C ALA A 82 1.46 0.39 19.24
N LEU A 83 0.47 0.91 18.51
CA LEU A 83 0.16 2.36 18.45
C LEU A 83 -0.44 2.93 19.75
N ALA A 84 -0.85 2.06 20.69
CA ALA A 84 -1.41 2.47 21.98
C ALA A 84 -0.63 1.81 23.13
N PRO A 85 0.62 2.23 23.39
CA PRO A 85 1.53 1.52 24.29
C PRO A 85 1.08 1.50 25.76
N THR A 86 0.27 2.49 26.18
CA THR A 86 -0.22 2.64 27.55
C THR A 86 -1.65 2.13 27.75
N GLU A 87 -2.39 1.90 26.67
CA GLU A 87 -3.80 1.53 26.76
C GLU A 87 -4.00 0.02 26.91
N THR A 88 -5.04 -0.37 27.62
CA THR A 88 -5.48 -1.77 27.70
C THR A 88 -6.58 -2.09 26.68
N GLU A 89 -7.23 -1.07 26.12
CA GLU A 89 -8.24 -1.18 25.06
C GLU A 89 -8.01 -0.10 24.00
N VAL A 90 -8.06 -0.50 22.72
CA VAL A 90 -7.96 0.35 21.55
C VAL A 90 -9.22 0.17 20.73
N ARG A 91 -9.91 1.27 20.45
CA ARG A 91 -11.01 1.31 19.47
C ARG A 91 -10.49 1.94 18.19
N ALA A 92 -10.54 1.20 17.10
CA ALA A 92 -10.02 1.62 15.81
C ALA A 92 -11.15 1.77 14.80
N LEU A 93 -11.33 2.99 14.30
CA LEU A 93 -12.19 3.28 13.15
C LEU A 93 -11.35 3.18 11.88
N VAL A 94 -11.59 2.15 11.08
CA VAL A 94 -10.74 1.78 9.94
C VAL A 94 -11.41 2.14 8.62
N VAL A 95 -10.68 2.87 7.77
CA VAL A 95 -10.93 2.92 6.33
C VAL A 95 -9.79 2.17 5.66
N THR A 96 -10.13 1.16 4.87
CA THR A 96 -9.16 0.26 4.23
C THR A 96 -9.45 0.15 2.73
N GLN A 97 -8.64 -0.62 2.02
CA GLN A 97 -8.81 -0.84 0.59
C GLN A 97 -8.75 -2.31 0.17
N CYS A 98 -9.32 -2.60 -0.99
CA CYS A 98 -9.28 -3.88 -1.68
C CYS A 98 -8.51 -3.70 -3.01
N PRO A 99 -7.68 -4.68 -3.42
CA PRO A 99 -7.05 -4.66 -4.73
C PRO A 99 -8.08 -4.47 -5.85
N LEU A 100 -7.76 -3.68 -6.88
CA LEU A 100 -8.69 -3.35 -7.95
C LEU A 100 -9.19 -4.61 -8.68
N GLY A 101 -8.32 -5.59 -8.96
CA GLY A 101 -8.72 -6.83 -9.62
C GLY A 101 -9.85 -7.56 -8.88
N GLU A 102 -9.67 -7.75 -7.58
CA GLU A 102 -10.64 -8.40 -6.69
C GLU A 102 -11.91 -7.57 -6.51
N TRP A 103 -11.79 -6.23 -6.52
CA TRP A 103 -12.95 -5.34 -6.47
C TRP A 103 -13.82 -5.49 -7.72
N LEU A 104 -13.20 -5.59 -8.91
CA LEU A 104 -13.90 -5.74 -10.18
C LEU A 104 -14.62 -7.09 -10.32
N GLU A 105 -14.15 -8.12 -9.61
CA GLU A 105 -14.80 -9.44 -9.52
C GLU A 105 -15.98 -9.46 -8.53
N GLY A 106 -16.15 -8.41 -7.71
CA GLY A 106 -17.29 -8.24 -6.80
C GLY A 106 -17.25 -9.13 -5.55
N SER A 107 -16.12 -9.75 -5.23
CA SER A 107 -16.03 -10.85 -4.27
C SER A 107 -15.50 -10.47 -2.87
N MET A 108 -14.74 -9.38 -2.74
CA MET A 108 -13.91 -9.16 -1.54
C MET A 108 -14.43 -8.15 -0.52
N LYS A 109 -15.28 -7.18 -0.88
CA LYS A 109 -15.62 -6.06 0.01
C LYS A 109 -16.15 -6.51 1.39
N ASP A 110 -17.15 -7.39 1.40
CA ASP A 110 -17.78 -7.87 2.63
C ASP A 110 -16.88 -8.86 3.39
N SER A 111 -16.01 -9.58 2.67
CA SER A 111 -15.04 -10.49 3.27
C SER A 111 -13.96 -9.72 4.04
N ILE A 112 -13.45 -8.61 3.49
CA ILE A 112 -12.52 -7.71 4.20
C ILE A 112 -13.19 -7.17 5.46
N LYS A 113 -14.44 -6.69 5.35
CA LYS A 113 -15.17 -6.16 6.50
C LYS A 113 -15.31 -7.21 7.61
N ARG A 114 -15.79 -8.41 7.27
CA ARG A 114 -15.93 -9.53 8.23
C ARG A 114 -14.61 -9.98 8.83
N LEU A 115 -13.52 -9.94 8.06
CA LEU A 115 -12.19 -10.29 8.55
C LEU A 115 -11.69 -9.26 9.58
N LEU A 116 -11.88 -7.98 9.31
CA LEU A 116 -11.29 -6.94 10.13
C LEU A 116 -12.15 -6.55 11.34
N GLU A 117 -13.47 -6.55 11.21
CA GLU A 117 -14.34 -6.07 12.29
C GLU A 117 -14.33 -6.97 13.53
N GLY A 118 -14.61 -6.36 14.67
CA GLY A 118 -14.83 -7.06 15.93
C GLY A 118 -13.75 -6.81 16.98
N ARG A 119 -14.00 -7.38 18.15
CA ARG A 119 -13.21 -7.21 19.36
C ARG A 119 -12.33 -8.44 19.61
N ARG A 120 -11.03 -8.22 19.78
CA ARG A 120 -10.00 -9.26 19.93
C ARG A 120 -9.02 -8.90 21.02
N ILE A 121 -8.31 -9.90 21.55
CA ILE A 121 -7.23 -9.71 22.54
C ILE A 121 -5.91 -10.09 21.90
N VAL A 122 -5.02 -9.10 21.77
CA VAL A 122 -3.70 -9.24 21.16
C VAL A 122 -2.65 -9.14 22.25
N ARG A 123 -1.64 -10.02 22.24
CA ARG A 123 -0.49 -9.91 23.15
C ARG A 123 0.72 -9.44 22.38
N VAL A 124 1.22 -8.23 22.69
CA VAL A 124 2.43 -7.65 22.09
C VAL A 124 3.44 -7.43 23.21
N ASP A 125 4.62 -8.03 23.08
CA ASP A 125 5.73 -7.96 24.04
C ASP A 125 5.29 -8.26 25.49
N GLY A 126 4.41 -9.26 25.64
CA GLY A 126 3.89 -9.72 26.94
C GLY A 126 2.70 -8.90 27.48
N ARG A 127 2.36 -7.77 26.87
CA ARG A 127 1.18 -6.96 27.24
C ARG A 127 -0.04 -7.42 26.47
N ALA A 128 -1.15 -7.66 27.16
CA ALA A 128 -2.44 -7.91 26.55
C ALA A 128 -3.17 -6.58 26.26
N VAL A 129 -3.66 -6.42 25.04
CA VAL A 129 -4.41 -5.26 24.56
C VAL A 129 -5.68 -5.74 23.90
N ILE A 130 -6.81 -5.16 24.29
CA ILE A 130 -8.08 -5.36 23.60
C ILE A 130 -8.09 -4.45 22.38
N VAL A 131 -8.26 -5.01 21.19
CA VAL A 131 -8.40 -4.26 19.94
C VAL A 131 -9.83 -4.46 19.45
N ASP A 132 -10.57 -3.36 19.31
CA ASP A 132 -11.94 -3.34 18.79
C ASP A 132 -11.96 -2.54 17.49
N VAL A 133 -12.19 -3.24 16.37
CA VAL A 133 -12.13 -2.66 15.04
C VAL A 133 -13.53 -2.47 14.49
N GLN A 134 -13.83 -1.25 14.05
CA GLN A 134 -15.00 -0.92 13.26
C GLN A 134 -14.55 -0.44 11.88
N VAL A 135 -15.02 -1.10 10.81
CA VAL A 135 -14.68 -0.69 9.44
C VAL A 135 -15.72 0.31 8.93
N LEU A 136 -15.28 1.55 8.75
CA LEU A 136 -16.11 2.64 8.22
C LEU A 136 -16.33 2.50 6.71
N GLU A 137 -15.28 2.17 5.97
CA GLU A 137 -15.33 2.05 4.51
C GLU A 137 -14.23 1.09 4.01
N VAL A 138 -14.58 0.30 3.00
CA VAL A 138 -13.61 -0.42 2.16
C VAL A 138 -13.65 0.24 0.80
N SER A 139 -12.53 0.84 0.40
CA SER A 139 -12.35 1.49 -0.90
C SER A 139 -11.69 0.56 -1.91
N CYS A 140 -11.78 0.89 -3.19
CA CYS A 140 -11.03 0.20 -4.23
C CYS A 140 -9.63 0.81 -4.32
N GLU A 141 -8.57 0.01 -4.48
CA GLU A 141 -7.22 0.49 -4.75
C GLU A 141 -7.20 1.46 -5.95
N ALA A 142 -6.21 2.36 -5.97
CA ALA A 142 -6.13 3.54 -6.82
C ALA A 142 -7.20 4.63 -6.59
N VAL A 143 -8.36 4.36 -5.97
CA VAL A 143 -9.34 5.43 -5.65
C VAL A 143 -8.90 6.36 -4.51
N PRO A 144 -8.27 5.87 -3.42
CA PRO A 144 -7.93 6.71 -2.27
C PRO A 144 -7.02 7.91 -2.59
N VAL A 145 -6.14 7.82 -3.59
CA VAL A 145 -5.33 8.99 -4.00
C VAL A 145 -6.20 10.20 -4.39
N LEU A 146 -7.43 9.99 -4.86
CA LEU A 146 -8.37 11.07 -5.13
C LEU A 146 -8.81 11.78 -3.83
N TYR A 147 -9.00 11.04 -2.73
CA TYR A 147 -9.29 11.62 -1.42
C TYR A 147 -8.10 12.44 -0.90
N TYR A 148 -6.88 11.95 -1.13
CA TYR A 148 -5.65 12.69 -0.80
C TYR A 148 -5.58 14.03 -1.55
N LEU A 149 -5.75 14.00 -2.87
CA LEU A 149 -5.75 15.21 -3.70
C LEU A 149 -6.91 16.16 -3.35
N ALA A 150 -8.08 15.62 -3.01
CA ALA A 150 -9.22 16.43 -2.59
C ALA A 150 -8.94 17.17 -1.27
N ALA A 151 -8.34 16.49 -0.28
CA ALA A 151 -7.96 17.11 0.99
C ALA A 151 -6.95 18.25 0.82
N ARG A 152 -6.08 18.14 -0.19
CA ARG A 152 -5.09 19.16 -0.55
C ARG A 152 -5.60 20.26 -1.49
N ARG A 153 -6.87 20.17 -1.93
CA ARG A 153 -7.46 21.06 -2.95
C ARG A 153 -6.73 21.02 -4.30
N GLU A 154 -6.06 19.91 -4.58
CA GLU A 154 -5.33 19.65 -5.83
C GLU A 154 -6.15 18.80 -6.83
N LEU A 155 -7.24 18.18 -6.35
CA LEU A 155 -8.21 17.53 -7.21
C LEU A 155 -9.06 18.60 -7.91
N ARG A 156 -8.99 18.65 -9.24
CA ARG A 156 -9.82 19.58 -10.02
C ARG A 156 -11.27 19.18 -9.87
N LYS A 157 -12.17 20.17 -9.71
CA LYS A 157 -13.61 19.89 -9.70
C LYS A 157 -13.99 19.29 -11.05
N GLY A 158 -14.29 18.01 -11.04
CA GLY A 158 -14.63 17.23 -12.22
C GLY A 158 -15.67 16.17 -11.92
N THR A 159 -16.19 15.59 -12.99
CA THR A 159 -17.13 14.48 -12.98
C THR A 159 -16.45 13.15 -13.31
N ALA A 160 -15.23 13.16 -13.85
CA ALA A 160 -14.52 11.95 -14.27
C ALA A 160 -12.99 12.04 -14.10
N TYR A 161 -12.38 10.97 -13.58
CA TYR A 161 -10.95 10.86 -13.32
C TYR A 161 -10.41 9.52 -13.82
N LYS A 162 -9.24 9.54 -14.47
CA LYS A 162 -8.44 8.34 -14.73
C LYS A 162 -7.33 8.29 -13.71
N VAL A 163 -7.13 7.16 -13.06
CA VAL A 163 -6.09 6.96 -12.06
C VAL A 163 -5.24 5.76 -12.45
N ALA A 164 -3.93 5.94 -12.51
CA ALA A 164 -2.96 4.86 -12.68
C ALA A 164 -2.08 4.78 -11.42
N ASP A 165 -2.08 3.62 -10.77
CA ASP A 165 -1.24 3.34 -9.60
C ASP A 165 -0.18 2.30 -9.96
N PHE A 166 1.06 2.76 -10.12
CA PHE A 166 2.21 1.93 -10.46
C PHE A 166 2.79 1.30 -9.20
N GLY A 167 2.40 0.06 -8.92
CA GLY A 167 2.94 -0.74 -7.84
C GLY A 167 4.19 -1.54 -8.24
N GLY A 168 4.90 -2.06 -7.23
CA GLY A 168 6.04 -2.95 -7.45
C GLY A 168 5.63 -4.28 -8.13
N ARG A 169 4.43 -4.79 -7.80
CA ARG A 169 3.93 -6.08 -8.32
C ARG A 169 2.86 -5.95 -9.39
N THR A 170 2.11 -4.86 -9.38
CA THR A 170 0.90 -4.67 -10.18
C THR A 170 0.84 -3.24 -10.70
N LEU A 171 0.03 -3.02 -11.72
CA LEU A 171 -0.42 -1.69 -12.13
C LEU A 171 -1.94 -1.67 -12.08
N ASP A 172 -2.50 -0.72 -11.34
CA ASP A 172 -3.94 -0.56 -11.22
C ASP A 172 -4.40 0.67 -11.99
N ALA A 173 -5.27 0.46 -12.98
CA ALA A 173 -5.84 1.52 -13.79
C ALA A 173 -7.33 1.66 -13.47
N ALA A 174 -7.71 2.69 -12.73
CA ALA A 174 -9.09 2.96 -12.36
C ALA A 174 -9.67 4.13 -13.19
N TYR A 175 -10.92 3.98 -13.63
CA TYR A 175 -11.71 5.09 -14.14
C TYR A 175 -12.87 5.37 -13.19
N VAL A 176 -12.94 6.59 -12.66
CA VAL A 176 -13.95 7.02 -11.69
C VAL A 176 -14.79 8.11 -12.30
N ALA A 177 -16.09 7.90 -12.47
CA ALA A 177 -17.03 8.89 -12.99
C ALA A 177 -18.26 9.00 -12.09
N GLY A 178 -18.71 10.22 -11.80
CA GLY A 178 -19.85 10.47 -10.91
C GLY A 178 -19.64 9.95 -9.48
N ASN A 179 -18.39 9.95 -8.99
CA ASN A 179 -17.96 9.32 -7.72
C ASN A 179 -18.10 7.78 -7.69
N LEU A 180 -18.24 7.13 -8.84
CA LEU A 180 -18.35 5.68 -8.95
C LEU A 180 -17.23 5.12 -9.82
N LEU A 181 -16.60 4.03 -9.36
CA LEU A 181 -15.67 3.25 -10.16
C LEU A 181 -16.42 2.63 -11.35
N GLN A 182 -15.89 2.80 -12.54
CA GLN A 182 -16.45 2.29 -13.79
C GLN A 182 -15.66 1.06 -14.23
N ALA A 183 -16.23 -0.13 -13.99
CA ALA A 183 -15.55 -1.40 -14.25
C ALA A 183 -15.11 -1.58 -15.71
N THR A 184 -15.91 -1.11 -16.68
CA THR A 184 -15.64 -1.24 -18.13
C THR A 184 -14.39 -0.51 -18.61
N HIS A 185 -13.92 0.48 -17.85
CA HIS A 185 -12.76 1.31 -18.19
C HIS A 185 -11.67 1.24 -17.10
N SER A 186 -11.81 0.27 -16.20
CA SER A 186 -10.85 -0.02 -15.14
C SER A 186 -10.23 -1.40 -15.38
N ARG A 187 -8.96 -1.56 -15.03
CA ARG A 187 -8.25 -2.83 -15.23
C ARG A 187 -7.11 -2.98 -14.22
N HIS A 188 -6.99 -4.20 -13.71
CA HIS A 188 -5.82 -4.69 -13.01
C HIS A 188 -4.83 -5.28 -14.02
N PHE A 189 -3.57 -4.85 -13.97
CA PHE A 189 -2.50 -5.40 -14.79
C PHE A 189 -1.50 -6.14 -13.91
N GLU A 190 -1.37 -7.43 -14.15
CA GLU A 190 -0.32 -8.27 -13.58
C GLU A 190 1.06 -7.85 -14.12
N GLY A 191 2.10 -8.13 -13.32
CA GLY A 191 3.50 -7.86 -13.66
C GLY A 191 3.86 -6.38 -13.52
N GLY A 192 4.27 -6.01 -12.30
CA GLY A 192 4.78 -4.69 -11.93
C GLY A 192 6.28 -4.53 -12.14
N LEU A 193 6.79 -3.36 -11.76
CA LEU A 193 8.19 -2.98 -12.03
C LEU A 193 9.22 -3.91 -11.37
N ASP A 194 8.91 -4.47 -10.20
CA ASP A 194 9.83 -5.38 -9.52
C ASP A 194 10.05 -6.66 -10.33
N ALA A 195 8.99 -7.20 -10.93
CA ALA A 195 9.09 -8.39 -11.78
C ALA A 195 9.95 -8.08 -13.01
N ALA A 196 9.68 -6.96 -13.70
CA ALA A 196 10.43 -6.54 -14.87
C ALA A 196 11.94 -6.39 -14.57
N ARG A 197 12.30 -5.73 -13.46
CA ARG A 197 13.71 -5.59 -13.05
C ARG A 197 14.34 -6.93 -12.69
N VAL A 198 13.65 -7.75 -11.88
CA VAL A 198 14.19 -9.04 -11.42
C VAL A 198 14.42 -10.00 -12.58
N ASP A 199 13.47 -10.08 -13.51
CA ASP A 199 13.60 -10.97 -14.67
C ASP A 199 14.69 -10.47 -15.63
N ALA A 200 14.81 -9.17 -15.88
CA ALA A 200 15.89 -8.61 -16.70
C ALA A 200 17.28 -8.88 -16.11
N VAL A 201 17.45 -8.72 -14.79
CA VAL A 201 18.72 -9.03 -14.11
C VAL A 201 18.99 -10.54 -14.12
N ALA A 202 17.97 -11.38 -13.90
CA ALA A 202 18.13 -12.84 -13.94
C ALA A 202 18.56 -13.32 -15.35
N ASP A 203 17.97 -12.76 -16.39
CA ASP A 203 18.32 -13.04 -17.78
C ASP A 203 19.74 -12.57 -18.10
N HIS A 204 20.13 -11.39 -17.60
CA HIS A 204 21.48 -10.86 -17.78
C HIS A 204 22.53 -11.75 -17.11
N LEU A 205 22.32 -12.14 -15.85
CA LEU A 205 23.21 -13.06 -15.13
C LEU A 205 23.32 -14.41 -15.84
N SER A 206 22.21 -14.92 -16.37
CA SER A 206 22.19 -16.18 -17.13
C SER A 206 23.00 -16.09 -18.43
N LYS A 207 22.98 -14.95 -19.13
CA LYS A 207 23.80 -14.70 -20.33
C LYS A 207 25.29 -14.63 -20.02
N LEU A 208 25.66 -14.24 -18.80
CA LEU A 208 27.04 -14.25 -18.31
C LEU A 208 27.50 -15.62 -17.79
N GLY A 209 26.63 -16.64 -17.84
CA GLY A 209 26.92 -17.97 -17.29
C GLY A 209 26.84 -18.05 -15.75
N LEU A 210 26.31 -17.00 -15.10
CA LEU A 210 26.18 -16.92 -13.64
C LEU A 210 24.84 -17.52 -13.20
N TYR A 211 24.74 -18.84 -13.31
CA TYR A 211 23.56 -19.60 -12.91
C TYR A 211 23.47 -19.73 -11.37
N GLY A 212 22.25 -19.95 -10.86
CA GLY A 212 22.01 -20.24 -9.44
C GLY A 212 21.78 -19.01 -8.55
N VAL A 213 21.81 -17.79 -9.09
CA VAL A 213 21.37 -16.61 -8.34
C VAL A 213 19.85 -16.61 -8.24
N SER A 214 19.33 -16.78 -7.02
CA SER A 214 17.89 -16.85 -6.80
C SER A 214 17.22 -15.48 -7.00
N ARG A 215 16.01 -15.47 -7.56
CA ARG A 215 15.17 -14.27 -7.70
C ARG A 215 15.02 -13.47 -6.39
N PRO A 216 14.84 -14.08 -5.20
CA PRO A 216 14.84 -13.35 -3.93
C PRO A 216 16.13 -12.58 -3.66
N ARG A 217 17.30 -13.15 -4.00
CA ARG A 217 18.60 -12.48 -3.83
C ARG A 217 18.74 -11.30 -4.77
N ILE A 218 18.30 -11.44 -6.03
CA ILE A 218 18.26 -10.34 -7.01
C ILE A 218 17.35 -9.21 -6.51
N ARG A 219 16.14 -9.56 -6.05
CA ARG A 219 15.18 -8.58 -5.51
C ARG A 219 15.74 -7.82 -4.31
N ALA A 220 16.41 -8.49 -3.38
CA ALA A 220 17.05 -7.85 -2.24
C ALA A 220 18.15 -6.87 -2.65
N ALA A 221 18.97 -7.24 -3.64
CA ALA A 221 20.02 -6.35 -4.17
C ALA A 221 19.43 -5.07 -4.77
N ILE A 222 18.41 -5.20 -5.64
CA ILE A 222 17.67 -4.07 -6.22
C ILE A 222 17.05 -3.19 -5.11
N ALA A 223 16.37 -3.80 -4.14
CA ALA A 223 15.70 -3.06 -3.07
C ALA A 223 16.67 -2.27 -2.19
N SER A 224 17.88 -2.81 -1.95
CA SER A 224 18.94 -2.14 -1.19
C SER A 224 19.65 -1.02 -1.96
N LYS A 225 19.28 -0.78 -3.23
CA LYS A 225 20.01 0.08 -4.18
C LYS A 225 21.47 -0.31 -4.40
N ASN A 226 21.89 -1.47 -3.88
CA ASN A 226 23.18 -2.07 -4.13
C ASN A 226 23.06 -2.95 -5.38
N ASN A 227 23.01 -2.31 -6.54
CA ASN A 227 22.78 -2.92 -7.85
C ASN A 227 24.02 -3.68 -8.38
N ARG A 228 24.70 -4.37 -7.47
CA ARG A 228 25.93 -5.11 -7.69
C ARG A 228 25.80 -6.52 -7.14
N TYR A 229 26.25 -7.48 -7.92
CA TYR A 229 26.34 -8.87 -7.50
C TYR A 229 27.81 -9.27 -7.43
N TYR A 230 28.20 -9.83 -6.27
CA TYR A 230 29.54 -10.36 -6.04
C TYR A 230 29.49 -11.87 -6.27
N HIS A 231 30.13 -12.32 -7.34
CA HIS A 231 30.23 -13.75 -7.67
C HIS A 231 31.43 -14.39 -6.95
N GLU A 232 31.40 -15.71 -6.79
CA GLU A 232 32.39 -16.48 -6.02
C GLU A 232 33.82 -16.38 -6.59
N ASN A 233 33.95 -16.08 -7.88
CA ASN A 233 35.22 -15.83 -8.55
C ASN A 233 35.73 -14.38 -8.39
N MET A 234 35.21 -13.62 -7.41
CA MET A 234 35.54 -12.21 -7.15
C MET A 234 35.16 -11.24 -8.29
N GLN A 235 34.34 -11.67 -9.26
CA GLN A 235 33.77 -10.75 -10.25
C GLN A 235 32.62 -9.96 -9.64
N VAL A 236 32.62 -8.65 -9.92
CA VAL A 236 31.54 -7.74 -9.57
C VAL A 236 30.74 -7.46 -10.83
N VAL A 237 29.46 -7.85 -10.83
CA VAL A 237 28.54 -7.54 -11.91
C VAL A 237 27.67 -6.36 -11.48
N ASP A 238 27.81 -5.24 -12.19
CA ASP A 238 26.94 -4.07 -12.05
C ASP A 238 25.77 -4.20 -13.03
N PHE A 239 24.54 -4.11 -12.53
CA PHE A 239 23.33 -4.26 -13.34
C PHE A 239 22.47 -2.99 -13.36
N ASN A 240 23.04 -1.81 -13.06
CA ASN A 240 22.33 -0.53 -13.19
C ASN A 240 21.76 -0.32 -14.61
N GLY A 241 22.57 -0.49 -15.65
CA GLY A 241 22.09 -0.33 -17.04
C GLY A 241 20.99 -1.32 -17.42
N VAL A 242 21.06 -2.56 -16.92
CA VAL A 242 20.03 -3.58 -17.14
C VAL A 242 18.71 -3.18 -16.48
N ILE A 243 18.78 -2.63 -15.26
CA ILE A 243 17.60 -2.11 -14.56
C ILE A 243 16.99 -0.94 -15.33
N GLU A 244 17.80 0.02 -15.78
CA GLU A 244 17.33 1.19 -16.55
C GLU A 244 16.61 0.77 -17.84
N GLU A 245 17.20 -0.15 -18.62
CA GLU A 245 16.58 -0.70 -19.83
C GLU A 245 15.25 -1.41 -19.52
N ALA A 246 15.20 -2.18 -18.43
CA ALA A 246 13.99 -2.87 -18.00
C ALA A 246 12.88 -1.89 -17.58
N GLU A 247 13.24 -0.80 -16.89
CA GLU A 247 12.30 0.26 -16.50
C GLU A 247 11.73 0.98 -17.72
N GLU A 248 12.56 1.27 -18.72
CA GLU A 248 12.13 1.89 -19.96
C GLU A 248 11.17 1.03 -20.76
N GLU A 249 11.47 -0.26 -20.89
CA GLU A 249 10.61 -1.22 -21.59
C GLU A 249 9.28 -1.43 -20.85
N TYR A 250 9.34 -1.59 -19.52
CA TYR A 250 8.15 -1.65 -18.67
C TYR A 250 7.29 -0.39 -18.84
N ALA A 251 7.89 0.80 -18.78
CA ALA A 251 7.17 2.05 -18.98
C ALA A 251 6.54 2.12 -20.38
N ARG A 252 7.26 1.74 -21.43
CA ARG A 252 6.74 1.70 -22.79
C ARG A 252 5.50 0.80 -22.90
N GLN A 253 5.58 -0.41 -22.37
CA GLN A 253 4.49 -1.37 -22.40
C GLN A 253 3.28 -0.86 -21.61
N LYS A 254 3.46 -0.51 -20.34
CA LYS A 254 2.36 -0.13 -19.46
C LYS A 254 1.69 1.19 -19.89
N ILE A 255 2.45 2.16 -20.38
CA ILE A 255 1.86 3.40 -20.93
C ILE A 255 1.07 3.13 -22.21
N SER A 256 1.53 2.20 -23.05
CA SER A 256 0.77 1.75 -24.22
C SER A 256 -0.54 1.08 -23.79
N ASP A 257 -0.50 0.20 -22.79
CA ASP A 257 -1.68 -0.48 -22.25
C ASP A 257 -2.71 0.51 -21.68
N LEU A 258 -2.25 1.50 -20.88
CA LEU A 258 -3.10 2.57 -20.36
C LEU A 258 -3.71 3.41 -21.49
N THR A 259 -2.92 3.72 -22.52
CA THR A 259 -3.38 4.48 -23.68
C THR A 259 -4.45 3.71 -24.44
N ALA A 260 -4.27 2.40 -24.64
CA ALA A 260 -5.25 1.54 -25.28
C ALA A 260 -6.55 1.44 -24.46
N LEU A 261 -6.44 1.22 -23.15
CA LEU A 261 -7.59 1.13 -22.24
C LEU A 261 -8.44 2.41 -22.26
N TRP A 262 -7.79 3.57 -22.36
CA TRP A 262 -8.43 4.87 -22.20
C TRP A 262 -8.58 5.70 -23.47
N ARG A 263 -8.34 5.10 -24.65
CA ARG A 263 -8.22 5.79 -25.95
C ARG A 263 -9.37 6.76 -26.26
N ASN A 264 -10.59 6.44 -25.83
CA ASN A 264 -11.78 7.26 -26.07
C ASN A 264 -12.61 7.50 -24.79
N VAL A 265 -11.99 7.35 -23.62
CA VAL A 265 -12.67 7.56 -22.33
C VAL A 265 -12.45 9.02 -21.93
N PRO A 266 -13.49 9.87 -21.81
CA PRO A 266 -13.29 11.25 -21.37
C PRO A 266 -12.86 11.29 -19.89
N ALA A 267 -12.04 12.26 -19.51
CA ALA A 267 -11.71 12.51 -18.11
C ALA A 267 -11.29 13.97 -17.93
N ASP A 268 -11.65 14.56 -16.79
CA ASP A 268 -11.26 15.93 -16.42
C ASP A 268 -9.79 16.00 -16.00
N GLN A 269 -9.28 14.89 -15.44
CA GLN A 269 -7.92 14.78 -14.93
C GLN A 269 -7.44 13.34 -15.03
N VAL A 270 -6.16 13.19 -15.35
CA VAL A 270 -5.42 11.93 -15.21
C VAL A 270 -4.54 12.09 -13.98
N VAL A 271 -4.63 11.14 -13.06
CA VAL A 271 -3.82 11.08 -11.84
C VAL A 271 -2.90 9.87 -11.96
N ILE A 272 -1.62 10.08 -11.73
CA ILE A 272 -0.62 9.01 -11.73
C ILE A 272 0.03 8.96 -10.34
N ASN A 273 0.03 7.78 -9.74
CA ASN A 273 0.55 7.49 -8.42
C ASN A 273 1.39 6.20 -8.44
N GLY A 274 2.02 5.89 -7.31
CA GLY A 274 2.60 4.59 -7.02
C GLY A 274 4.11 4.63 -6.85
N GLY A 275 4.62 3.75 -5.99
CA GLY A 275 6.05 3.68 -5.66
C GLY A 275 6.94 3.20 -6.81
N ALA A 276 6.37 2.68 -7.89
CA ALA A 276 7.11 2.28 -9.08
C ALA A 276 7.23 3.39 -10.14
N VAL A 277 6.72 4.61 -9.89
CA VAL A 277 6.95 5.74 -10.80
C VAL A 277 8.38 6.28 -10.61
N THR A 278 9.35 5.67 -11.30
CA THR A 278 10.75 6.13 -11.30
C THR A 278 10.95 7.32 -12.23
N PRO A 279 12.09 8.04 -12.17
CA PRO A 279 12.41 9.11 -13.12
C PRO A 279 12.33 8.68 -14.60
N ALA A 280 12.71 7.43 -14.91
CA ALA A 280 12.63 6.87 -16.26
C ALA A 280 11.17 6.75 -16.73
N ILE A 281 10.30 6.22 -15.87
CA ILE A 281 8.85 6.11 -16.16
C ILE A 281 8.22 7.50 -16.26
N MET A 282 8.56 8.39 -15.32
CA MET A 282 8.05 9.77 -15.24
C MET A 282 8.25 10.55 -16.54
N SER A 283 9.45 10.47 -17.13
CA SER A 283 9.77 11.14 -18.40
C SER A 283 8.84 10.70 -19.54
N ARG A 284 8.49 9.41 -19.61
CA ARG A 284 7.56 8.88 -20.62
C ARG A 284 6.12 9.25 -20.32
N LEU A 285 5.71 9.20 -19.05
CA LEU A 285 4.37 9.62 -18.61
C LEU A 285 4.09 11.08 -18.94
N HIS A 286 5.06 11.98 -18.74
CA HIS A 286 4.90 13.39 -19.10
C HIS A 286 4.72 13.62 -20.61
N ARG A 287 5.34 12.79 -21.46
CA ARG A 287 5.13 12.88 -22.91
C ARG A 287 3.75 12.39 -23.32
N GLN A 288 3.30 11.25 -22.77
CA GLN A 288 2.01 10.65 -23.13
C GLN A 288 0.82 11.37 -22.49
N TYR A 289 0.98 11.81 -21.24
CA TYR A 289 -0.05 12.48 -20.44
C TYR A 289 0.47 13.83 -19.93
N PRO A 290 0.68 14.82 -20.82
CA PRO A 290 1.30 16.10 -20.45
C PRO A 290 0.48 16.95 -19.45
N ARG A 291 -0.79 16.60 -19.25
CA ARG A 291 -1.70 17.24 -18.30
C ARG A 291 -2.01 16.37 -17.07
N ALA A 292 -1.35 15.23 -16.92
CA ALA A 292 -1.54 14.40 -15.75
C ALA A 292 -1.00 15.09 -14.49
N THR A 293 -1.69 14.87 -13.39
CA THR A 293 -1.18 15.14 -12.06
C THR A 293 -0.43 13.91 -11.61
N VAL A 294 0.90 14.02 -11.53
CA VAL A 294 1.74 12.93 -11.04
C VAL A 294 2.12 13.22 -9.60
N ILE A 295 1.86 12.26 -8.71
CA ILE A 295 2.26 12.36 -7.31
C ILE A 295 3.79 12.20 -7.24
N PRO A 296 4.51 13.12 -6.56
CA PRO A 296 5.96 13.01 -6.35
C PRO A 296 6.37 11.68 -5.69
N GLU A 297 7.53 11.15 -6.04
CA GLU A 297 7.99 9.79 -5.62
C GLU A 297 7.98 9.60 -4.09
N ASP A 298 8.40 10.62 -3.35
CA ASP A 298 8.45 10.63 -1.88
C ASP A 298 7.05 10.49 -1.24
N LEU A 299 6.02 11.04 -1.90
CA LEU A 299 4.63 11.00 -1.45
C LEU A 299 3.84 9.83 -2.07
N ALA A 300 4.22 9.36 -3.26
CA ALA A 300 3.49 8.38 -4.04
C ALA A 300 3.33 7.03 -3.32
N ARG A 301 4.30 6.68 -2.47
CA ARG A 301 4.28 5.45 -1.66
C ARG A 301 3.21 5.45 -0.57
N VAL A 302 2.81 6.63 -0.09
CA VAL A 302 1.88 6.81 1.03
C VAL A 302 0.58 7.49 0.60
N ALA A 303 0.45 7.96 -0.63
CA ALA A 303 -0.69 8.75 -1.08
C ALA A 303 -2.03 8.01 -0.95
N ASN A 304 -2.08 6.70 -1.21
CA ASN A 304 -3.29 5.90 -0.98
C ASN A 304 -3.65 5.86 0.52
N VAL A 305 -2.68 5.58 1.40
CA VAL A 305 -2.89 5.60 2.86
C VAL A 305 -3.40 6.95 3.34
N MET A 306 -2.76 8.03 2.89
CA MET A 306 -3.16 9.39 3.25
C MET A 306 -4.57 9.71 2.75
N GLY A 307 -4.93 9.19 1.58
CA GLY A 307 -6.29 9.24 1.07
C GLY A 307 -7.30 8.53 1.98
N LEU A 308 -6.98 7.30 2.41
CA LEU A 308 -7.79 6.53 3.35
C LEU A 308 -7.93 7.26 4.71
N TYR A 309 -6.85 7.87 5.22
CA TYR A 309 -6.88 8.68 6.43
C TYR A 309 -7.82 9.87 6.32
N HIS A 310 -7.68 10.70 5.28
CA HIS A 310 -8.56 11.84 5.08
C HIS A 310 -10.01 11.42 4.91
N ARG A 311 -10.24 10.25 4.30
CA ARG A 311 -11.58 9.67 4.21
C ARG A 311 -12.12 9.27 5.58
N ALA A 312 -11.33 8.61 6.42
CA ALA A 312 -11.71 8.24 7.77
C ALA A 312 -12.09 9.48 8.61
N VAL A 313 -11.25 10.52 8.60
CA VAL A 313 -11.52 11.79 9.30
C VAL A 313 -12.83 12.42 8.80
N SER A 314 -13.06 12.44 7.49
CA SER A 314 -14.29 13.01 6.91
C SER A 314 -15.55 12.23 7.32
N LEU A 315 -15.49 10.90 7.31
CA LEU A 315 -16.62 10.05 7.72
C LEU A 315 -16.92 10.20 9.22
N HIS A 316 -15.87 10.26 10.04
CA HIS A 316 -16.00 10.46 11.49
C HIS A 316 -16.68 11.79 11.81
N GLU A 317 -16.20 12.88 11.22
CA GLU A 317 -16.76 14.21 11.46
C GLU A 317 -18.22 14.30 11.01
N LYS A 318 -18.58 13.66 9.89
CA LYS A 318 -19.99 13.57 9.45
C LYS A 318 -20.86 12.83 10.47
N ALA A 319 -20.39 11.70 11.00
CA ALA A 319 -21.12 10.94 12.00
C ALA A 319 -21.32 11.77 13.28
N ARG A 320 -20.27 12.44 13.75
CA ARG A 320 -20.30 13.33 14.93
C ARG A 320 -21.30 14.47 14.78
N ILE A 321 -21.30 15.14 13.63
CA ILE A 321 -22.26 16.22 13.34
C ILE A 321 -23.69 15.67 13.26
N SER A 322 -23.90 14.51 12.65
CA SER A 322 -25.23 13.88 12.58
C SER A 322 -25.78 13.58 13.97
N ALA A 323 -24.97 12.95 14.82
CA ALA A 323 -25.36 12.62 16.20
C ALA A 323 -25.68 13.89 17.01
N ALA A 324 -24.88 14.95 16.88
CA ALA A 324 -25.16 16.22 17.54
C ALA A 324 -26.48 16.87 17.09
N ARG A 325 -26.81 16.75 15.79
CA ARG A 325 -28.09 17.25 15.25
C ARG A 325 -29.29 16.44 15.73
N GLU A 326 -29.14 15.13 15.86
CA GLU A 326 -30.18 14.26 16.41
C GLU A 326 -30.40 14.54 17.89
N ALA A 327 -29.33 14.67 18.68
CA ALA A 327 -29.41 15.03 20.09
C ALA A 327 -30.03 16.42 20.33
N ALA A 328 -29.78 17.39 19.43
CA ALA A 328 -30.40 18.72 19.53
C ALA A 328 -31.88 18.74 19.12
N ARG A 329 -32.38 17.69 18.46
CA ARG A 329 -33.80 17.54 18.09
C ARG A 329 -34.62 16.77 19.11
N ALA A 330 -33.96 15.97 19.95
CA ALA A 330 -34.57 15.19 21.04
C ALA A 330 -34.77 16.07 22.28
#